data_AF-A0A7X8YPG5-F1
#
_entry.id   AF-A0A7X8YPG5-F1
#
_cell.length_a   1.000
_cell.length_b   1.000
_cell.length_c   1.000
_cell.angle_alpha   90.00
_cell.angle_beta   90.00
_cell.angle_gamma   90.00
#
_symmetry.space_group_name_H-M   'P 1'
#
loop_
_entity.id
_entity.type
_entity.pdbx_description
1 polymer ?
#
loop_
_entity_poly.entity_id
_entity_poly.type
_entity_poly.pdbx_seq_one_letter_code
_entity_poly.pdbx_strand_id
1 'polypeptide(L)'
;MTRNIKISLLMVFLLAVLSIAGCKLNVQQLWQKTQPAEPKLLNVEMHFANGDVVYGYVKNMGVDEEGKVYNGGSSVSFIYDQQGKIIGSFNYARLEYMKLIP
;
A
#
# COMPACT_ATOMS: atom_id res chain seq x y z
N MET A 1 58.80 17.92 -8.93
CA MET A 1 58.45 16.67 -8.20
C MET A 1 57.55 16.90 -6.98
N THR A 2 57.66 18.05 -6.28
CA THR A 2 56.90 18.35 -5.04
C THR A 2 55.42 18.71 -5.24
N ARG A 3 55.01 19.22 -6.41
CA ARG A 3 53.62 19.63 -6.68
C ARG A 3 52.63 18.46 -6.74
N ASN A 4 53.04 17.34 -7.33
CA ASN A 4 52.20 16.14 -7.47
C ASN A 4 52.07 15.40 -6.13
N ILE A 5 53.11 15.45 -5.29
CA ILE A 5 53.09 14.91 -3.92
C ILE A 5 52.11 15.71 -3.05
N LYS A 6 52.11 17.05 -3.17
CA LYS A 6 51.15 17.91 -2.43
C LYS A 6 49.70 17.65 -2.83
N ILE A 7 49.42 17.45 -4.12
CA ILE A 7 48.07 17.12 -4.61
C ILE A 7 47.65 15.73 -4.13
N SER A 8 48.55 14.76 -4.18
CA SER A 8 48.30 13.41 -3.68
C SER A 8 48.01 13.40 -2.17
N LEU A 9 48.79 14.15 -1.37
CA LEU A 9 48.54 14.30 0.07
C LEU A 9 47.20 15.00 0.35
N LEU A 10 46.86 16.03 -0.42
CA LEU A 10 45.59 16.74 -0.28
C LEU A 10 44.39 15.82 -0.57
N MET A 11 44.52 14.95 -1.57
CA MET A 11 43.48 13.98 -1.94
C MET A 11 43.29 12.93 -0.83
N VAL A 12 44.38 12.40 -0.29
CA VAL A 12 44.35 11.44 0.83
C VAL A 12 43.73 12.09 2.08
N PHE A 13 44.09 13.34 2.36
CA PHE A 13 43.49 14.10 3.46
C PHE A 13 41.99 14.33 3.27
N LEU A 14 41.54 14.64 2.05
CA LEU A 14 40.13 14.83 1.73
C LEU A 14 39.32 13.53 1.91
N LEU A 15 39.86 12.39 1.47
CA LEU A 15 39.24 11.07 1.68
C LEU A 15 39.20 10.68 3.17
N ALA A 16 40.23 11.05 3.94
CA ALA A 16 40.26 10.82 5.38
C ALA A 16 39.16 11.62 6.10
N VAL A 17 38.95 12.90 5.73
CA VAL A 17 37.89 13.75 6.32
C VAL A 17 36.49 13.20 5.99
N LEU A 18 36.27 12.71 4.76
CA LEU A 18 35.02 12.07 4.36
C LEU A 18 34.71 10.77 5.11
N SER A 19 35.72 10.06 5.62
CA SER A 19 35.53 8.81 6.36
C SER A 19 35.25 9.02 7.87
N ILE A 20 35.61 10.18 8.43
CA ILE A 20 35.26 10.55 9.83
C ILE A 20 33.90 11.24 9.92
N ALA A 21 33.44 11.88 8.83
CA ALA A 21 32.07 12.32 8.70
C ALA A 21 31.16 11.10 8.53
N GLY A 22 30.83 10.46 9.66
CA GLY A 22 29.98 9.28 9.75
C GLY A 22 28.60 9.51 9.12
N CYS A 23 28.54 9.36 7.80
CA CYS A 23 27.30 9.23 7.07
C CYS A 23 26.63 7.96 7.59
N LYS A 24 25.69 8.12 8.52
CA LYS A 24 24.57 7.20 8.70
C LYS A 24 23.67 7.30 7.46
N LEU A 25 24.24 7.11 6.28
CA LEU A 25 23.46 6.92 5.07
C LEU A 25 22.84 5.55 5.22
N ASN A 26 21.58 5.55 5.65
CA ASN A 26 20.75 4.37 5.72
C ASN A 26 20.42 3.96 4.28
N VAL A 27 21.40 3.39 3.57
CA VAL A 27 21.29 2.95 2.16
C VAL A 27 20.12 1.95 2.02
N GLN A 28 19.75 1.30 3.12
CA GLN A 28 18.60 0.42 3.22
C GLN A 28 17.26 1.14 2.99
N GLN A 29 17.11 2.41 3.38
CA GLN A 29 15.93 3.22 3.07
C GLN A 29 15.88 3.68 1.60
N LEU A 30 17.03 3.82 0.94
CA LEU A 30 17.08 4.16 -0.49
C LEU A 30 16.74 2.97 -1.38
N TRP A 31 16.91 1.73 -0.89
CA TRP A 31 16.62 0.51 -1.63
C TRP A 31 15.28 -0.13 -1.30
N GLN A 32 14.64 0.27 -0.20
CA GLN A 32 13.27 -0.13 0.09
C GLN A 32 12.35 0.62 -0.88
N LYS A 33 12.00 -0.05 -1.99
CA LYS A 33 10.74 0.25 -2.68
C LYS A 33 9.67 0.13 -1.59
N THR A 34 9.03 1.24 -1.24
CA THR A 34 7.81 1.24 -0.46
C THR A 34 6.83 0.35 -1.21
N GLN A 35 6.77 -0.93 -0.85
CA GLN A 35 5.70 -1.79 -1.30
C GLN A 35 4.44 -1.15 -0.72
N PRO A 36 3.50 -0.67 -1.54
CA PRO A 36 2.23 -0.20 -1.00
C PRO A 36 1.68 -1.34 -0.15
N ALA A 37 1.36 -1.05 1.11
CA ALA A 37 0.78 -2.03 2.01
C ALA A 37 -0.38 -2.71 1.28
N GLU A 38 -0.41 -4.05 1.31
CA GLU A 38 -1.51 -4.78 0.68
C GLU A 38 -2.84 -4.21 1.20
N PRO A 39 -3.80 -3.90 0.32
CA PRO A 39 -5.04 -3.27 0.73
C PRO A 39 -5.73 -4.17 1.76
N LYS A 40 -5.93 -3.64 2.96
CA LYS A 40 -6.53 -4.36 4.08
C LYS A 40 -7.90 -4.89 3.68
N LEU A 41 -8.04 -6.20 3.64
CA LEU A 41 -9.32 -6.86 3.40
C LEU A 41 -10.23 -6.71 4.62
N LEU A 42 -11.48 -6.38 4.36
CA LEU A 42 -12.53 -6.19 5.37
C LEU A 42 -13.42 -7.43 5.39
N ASN A 43 -13.50 -8.11 6.54
CA ASN A 43 -14.43 -9.22 6.74
C ASN A 43 -15.85 -8.66 6.87
N VAL A 44 -16.77 -9.09 5.99
CA VAL A 44 -18.12 -8.54 5.89
C VAL A 44 -19.19 -9.60 5.75
N GLU A 45 -20.36 -9.27 6.29
CA GLU A 45 -21.63 -9.92 5.97
C GLU A 45 -22.44 -8.98 5.06
N MET A 46 -22.80 -9.48 3.88
CA MET A 46 -23.54 -8.77 2.83
C MET A 46 -24.98 -9.25 2.81
N HIS A 47 -25.93 -8.32 2.90
CA HIS A 47 -27.37 -8.58 2.77
C HIS A 47 -27.89 -8.02 1.44
N PHE A 48 -28.54 -8.86 0.65
CA PHE A 48 -29.06 -8.51 -0.67
C PHE A 48 -30.57 -8.33 -0.66
N ALA A 49 -31.08 -7.53 -1.60
CA ALA A 49 -32.51 -7.21 -1.71
C ALA A 49 -33.42 -8.41 -2.01
N ASN A 50 -32.85 -9.54 -2.44
CA ASN A 50 -33.56 -10.80 -2.61
C ASN A 50 -33.58 -11.68 -1.34
N GLY A 51 -33.04 -11.19 -0.22
CA GLY A 51 -32.93 -11.91 1.04
C GLY A 51 -31.67 -12.76 1.18
N ASP A 52 -30.80 -12.81 0.16
CA ASP A 52 -29.55 -13.57 0.25
C ASP A 52 -28.58 -12.93 1.25
N VAL A 53 -27.84 -13.78 1.96
CA VAL A 53 -26.76 -13.38 2.88
C VAL A 53 -25.46 -14.05 2.44
N VAL A 54 -24.42 -13.25 2.23
CA VAL A 54 -23.11 -13.73 1.79
C VAL A 54 -22.01 -13.23 2.72
N TYR A 55 -21.10 -14.12 3.08
CA TYR A 55 -19.92 -13.82 3.90
C TYR A 55 -18.66 -13.81 3.04
N GLY A 56 -17.77 -12.86 3.29
CA GLY A 56 -16.48 -12.83 2.61
C GLY A 56 -15.70 -11.56 2.89
N TYR A 57 -14.69 -11.32 2.06
CA TYR A 57 -13.81 -10.18 2.21
C TYR A 57 -14.00 -9.17 1.09
N VAL A 58 -13.94 -7.88 1.40
CA VAL A 58 -13.98 -6.79 0.42
C VAL A 58 -12.83 -5.82 0.64
N LYS A 59 -12.41 -5.12 -0.43
CA LYS A 59 -11.33 -4.11 -0.34
C LYS A 59 -11.80 -2.76 0.20
N ASN A 60 -13.08 -2.45 0.02
CA ASN A 60 -13.70 -1.20 0.46
C ASN A 60 -15.22 -1.44 0.56
N MET A 61 -15.88 -0.79 1.51
CA MET A 61 -17.33 -0.79 1.67
C MET A 61 -18.02 0.41 0.98
N GLY A 62 -17.26 1.22 0.23
CA GLY A 62 -17.79 2.40 -0.47
C GLY A 62 -18.11 3.60 0.43
N VAL A 63 -17.71 3.54 1.71
CA VAL A 63 -17.79 4.69 2.61
C VAL A 63 -16.59 5.59 2.31
N ASP A 64 -16.79 6.55 1.41
CA ASP A 64 -15.87 7.67 1.28
C ASP A 64 -16.08 8.59 2.48
N GLU A 65 -15.01 8.87 3.26
CA GLU A 65 -15.05 9.76 4.42
C GLU A 65 -15.46 11.19 4.02
N GLU A 66 -15.31 11.55 2.75
CA GLU A 66 -15.73 12.85 2.19
C GLU A 66 -17.14 12.85 1.59
N GLY A 67 -17.88 11.74 1.65
CA GLY A 67 -19.26 11.66 1.14
C GLY A 67 -19.40 11.75 -0.39
N LYS A 68 -18.32 11.62 -1.15
CA LYS A 68 -18.38 11.59 -2.63
C LYS A 68 -18.68 10.17 -3.11
N VAL A 69 -19.97 9.88 -3.26
CA VAL A 69 -20.42 8.67 -3.96
C VAL A 69 -20.28 8.89 -5.47
N TYR A 70 -19.21 8.36 -6.06
CA TYR A 70 -19.03 8.36 -7.51
C TYR A 70 -19.95 7.31 -8.15
N ASN A 71 -21.20 7.70 -8.41
CA ASN A 71 -22.15 6.86 -9.15
C ASN A 71 -21.81 6.93 -10.65
N GLY A 72 -21.02 5.97 -11.12
CA GLY A 72 -20.58 5.91 -12.53
C GLY A 72 -19.46 4.90 -12.82
N GLY A 73 -18.84 4.33 -11.78
CA GLY A 73 -17.88 3.22 -11.93
C GLY A 73 -18.55 1.86 -12.19
N SER A 74 -17.73 0.84 -12.50
CA SER A 74 -18.16 -0.56 -12.60
C SER A 74 -19.03 -0.93 -11.40
N SER A 75 -20.31 -1.23 -11.64
CA SER A 75 -21.23 -1.67 -10.58
C SER A 75 -20.82 -3.02 -9.99
N VAL A 76 -19.84 -3.71 -10.59
CA VAL A 76 -19.33 -5.00 -10.14
C VAL A 76 -18.17 -4.80 -9.15
N SER A 77 -18.36 -5.33 -7.95
CA SER A 77 -17.35 -5.45 -6.89
C SER A 77 -17.01 -6.91 -6.64
N PHE A 78 -15.82 -7.17 -6.10
CA PHE A 78 -15.32 -8.53 -5.88
C PHE A 78 -15.41 -8.93 -4.42
N ILE A 79 -15.70 -10.22 -4.23
CA ILE A 79 -15.63 -10.91 -2.94
C ILE A 79 -14.33 -11.71 -2.96
N TYR A 80 -13.56 -11.57 -1.89
CA TYR A 80 -12.29 -12.24 -1.70
C TYR A 80 -12.40 -13.30 -0.59
N ASP A 81 -11.52 -14.30 -0.63
CA ASP A 81 -11.22 -15.12 0.54
C ASP A 81 -10.18 -14.46 1.45
N GLN A 82 -9.80 -15.14 2.54
CA GLN A 82 -8.80 -14.69 3.50
C GLN A 82 -7.42 -14.47 2.89
N GLN A 83 -7.12 -15.14 1.77
CA GLN A 83 -5.85 -15.05 1.06
C GLN A 83 -5.88 -14.00 -0.06
N GLY A 84 -6.99 -13.27 -0.22
CA GLY A 84 -7.14 -12.25 -1.24
C GLY A 84 -7.41 -12.79 -2.64
N LYS A 85 -7.80 -14.06 -2.77
CA LYS A 85 -8.26 -14.63 -4.04
C LYS A 85 -9.72 -14.25 -4.27
N ILE A 86 -10.05 -13.85 -5.49
CA ILE A 86 -11.44 -13.58 -5.89
C ILE A 86 -12.22 -14.88 -5.88
N ILE A 87 -13.29 -14.93 -5.10
CA ILE A 87 -14.22 -16.07 -5.00
C ILE A 87 -15.63 -15.73 -5.50
N GLY A 88 -15.88 -14.46 -5.80
CA GLY A 88 -17.17 -14.02 -6.33
C GLY A 88 -17.17 -12.56 -6.72
N SER A 89 -18.31 -12.12 -7.24
CA SER A 89 -18.56 -10.71 -7.51
C SER A 89 -20.01 -10.36 -7.22
N PHE A 90 -20.27 -9.12 -6.85
CA PHE A 90 -21.59 -8.63 -6.51
C PHE A 90 -21.81 -7.24 -7.09
N ASN A 91 -23.08 -6.84 -7.19
CA ASN A 91 -23.48 -5.51 -7.63
C ASN A 91 -24.00 -4.70 -6.44
N TYR A 92 -23.41 -3.53 -6.19
CA TYR A 92 -23.85 -2.60 -5.14
C TYR A 92 -25.32 -2.21 -5.26
N ALA A 93 -25.87 -2.13 -6.48
CA ALA A 93 -27.29 -1.81 -6.70
C ALA A 93 -28.25 -2.91 -6.20
N ARG A 94 -27.75 -4.12 -5.91
CA ARG A 94 -28.54 -5.24 -5.38
C ARG A 94 -28.32 -5.47 -3.88
N LEU A 95 -27.36 -4.75 -3.30
CA LEU A 95 -26.97 -4.86 -1.91
C LEU A 95 -27.83 -3.89 -1.08
N GLU A 96 -28.48 -4.37 -0.03
CA GLU A 96 -29.20 -3.50 0.91
C GLU A 96 -28.22 -2.86 1.88
N TYR A 97 -27.39 -3.68 2.52
CA TYR A 97 -26.34 -3.21 3.41
C TYR A 97 -25.21 -4.23 3.57
N MET A 98 -24.08 -3.73 4.06
CA MET A 98 -22.94 -4.52 4.53
C MET A 98 -22.61 -4.14 5.95
N LYS A 99 -22.24 -5.13 6.75
CA LYS A 99 -21.69 -4.91 8.10
C LYS A 99 -20.31 -5.55 8.22
N LEU A 100 -19.41 -4.84 8.90
CA LEU A 100 -18.15 -5.41 9.34
C LEU A 100 -18.45 -6.46 10.42
N ILE A 101 -17.79 -7.60 10.29
CA ILE A 101 -17.82 -8.66 11.29
C ILE A 101 -16.40 -8.88 11.83
N PRO A 102 -16.26 -9.26 13.12
CA PRO A 102 -14.95 -9.49 13.74
C PRO A 102 -14.05 -10.47 12.98
#